data_AF-A0AAE9EQS1-F1
#
_entry.id   AF-A0AAE9EQS1-F1
#
_cell.length_a   1.000
_cell.length_b   1.000
_cell.length_c   1.000
_cell.angle_alpha   90.00
_cell.angle_beta   90.00
_cell.angle_gamma   90.00
#
_symmetry.space_group_name_H-M   'P 1'
#
loop_
_entity.id
_entity.type
_entity.pdbx_description
1 polymer ?
#
loop_
_entity_poly.entity_id
_entity_poly.type
_entity_poly.pdbx_seq_one_letter_code
_entity_poly.pdbx_strand_id
1 'polypeptide(L)'
;MDFDTAKTHISNVVTSIKDCADVGMYTFSKMSPHLAAFVGLGLFVKNLIVSTAEDANSAVLKDLKEVKNQIRKLNDAMGSHFNDMKAFIVAHHFYTTIAVKASVLTKAMGDCSEAKDQKKHEASLKFFKEMYDKHSPLELAKTLREMMDNEVTNPVKMAMTGDKFKTKRTFESWTKICSAVFTQLFVVEAFASGQYHEQESYRQDKISEEHAEFESLAKEWKEHYKTNETRFWEHEVRPFVEDIQEKNTSKSNVEIADLIRAQLDKILTKCVYFSFFQRLHLSATYSMWSS
;
A
#
# COMPACT_ATOMS: atom_id res chain seq x y z
N MET A 1 10.54 26.16 17.64
CA MET A 1 9.85 25.04 18.31
C MET A 1 10.63 24.73 19.57
N ASP A 2 9.97 24.69 20.73
CA ASP A 2 10.60 24.26 21.98
C ASP A 2 10.78 22.72 22.05
N PHE A 3 11.53 22.25 23.04
CA PHE A 3 11.89 20.84 23.18
C PHE A 3 10.71 19.92 23.50
N ASP A 4 9.72 20.38 24.26
CA ASP A 4 8.58 19.54 24.67
C ASP A 4 7.61 19.34 23.50
N THR A 5 7.42 20.39 22.69
CA THR A 5 6.71 20.32 21.42
C THR A 5 7.40 19.35 20.45
N ALA A 6 8.74 19.43 20.35
CA ALA A 6 9.51 18.51 19.51
C ALA A 6 9.37 17.04 19.95
N LYS A 7 9.47 16.75 21.25
CA LYS A 7 9.25 15.40 21.80
C LYS A 7 7.86 14.87 21.49
N THR A 8 6.84 15.73 21.61
CA THR A 8 5.45 15.36 21.30
C THR A 8 5.29 14.97 19.83
N HIS A 9 5.86 15.77 18.91
CA HIS A 9 5.83 15.45 17.49
C HIS A 9 6.58 14.15 17.18
N ILE A 10 7.78 13.95 17.73
CA ILE A 10 8.56 12.72 17.54
C ILE A 10 7.78 11.49 18.04
N SER A 11 7.20 11.57 19.24
CA SER A 11 6.39 10.50 19.82
C SER A 11 5.18 10.15 18.94
N ASN A 12 4.46 11.17 18.45
CA ASN A 12 3.32 10.97 17.55
C ASN A 12 3.73 10.33 16.21
N VAL A 13 4.87 10.74 15.65
CA VAL A 13 5.42 10.09 14.44
C VAL A 13 5.75 8.62 14.73
N VAL A 14 6.46 8.31 15.83
CA VAL A 14 6.78 6.93 16.22
C VAL A 14 5.53 6.08 16.39
N THR A 15 4.50 6.59 17.07
CA THR A 15 3.22 5.91 17.26
C THR A 15 2.55 5.60 15.92
N SER A 16 2.40 6.59 15.03
CA SER A 16 1.77 6.40 13.73
C SER A 16 2.47 5.35 12.85
N ILE A 17 3.81 5.30 12.89
CA ILE A 17 4.59 4.29 12.17
C ILE A 17 4.42 2.91 12.78
N LYS A 18 4.40 2.80 14.11
CA LYS A 18 4.15 1.53 14.81
C LYS A 18 2.75 1.00 14.52
N ASP A 19 1.75 1.85 14.51
CA ASP A 19 0.39 1.45 14.16
C ASP A 19 0.33 0.91 12.71
N CYS A 20 1.12 1.47 11.79
CA CYS A 20 1.24 0.94 10.43
C CYS A 20 2.03 -0.38 10.35
N ALA A 21 2.99 -0.59 11.25
CA ALA A 21 3.80 -1.81 11.30
C ALA A 21 2.95 -3.06 11.60
N ASP A 22 1.88 -2.95 12.39
CA ASP A 22 0.93 -4.05 12.64
C ASP A 22 0.24 -4.56 11.36
N VAL A 23 0.12 -3.70 10.35
CA VAL A 23 -0.49 -4.02 9.05
C VAL A 23 0.58 -4.34 8.00
N GLY A 24 1.86 -4.05 8.31
CA GLY A 24 2.99 -4.22 7.40
C GLY A 24 3.09 -3.16 6.29
N MET A 25 2.23 -2.13 6.31
CA MET A 25 2.13 -1.13 5.24
C MET A 25 1.71 0.25 5.77
N TYR A 26 2.11 1.32 5.09
CA TYR A 26 1.60 2.67 5.34
C TYR A 26 0.08 2.70 5.15
N THR A 27 -0.65 3.30 6.10
CA THR A 27 -2.12 3.40 6.05
C THR A 27 -2.55 4.83 6.26
N PHE A 28 -3.32 5.40 5.33
CA PHE A 28 -3.72 6.81 5.38
C PHE A 28 -4.46 7.17 6.67
N SER A 29 -5.42 6.36 7.10
CA SER A 29 -6.18 6.61 8.34
C SER A 29 -5.33 6.59 9.62
N LYS A 30 -4.17 5.91 9.60
CA LYS A 30 -3.23 5.85 10.72
C LYS A 30 -2.20 6.99 10.66
N MET A 31 -1.90 7.52 9.47
CA MET A 31 -0.90 8.57 9.30
C MET A 31 -1.50 9.98 9.30
N SER A 32 -2.68 10.17 8.70
CA SER A 32 -3.30 11.49 8.52
C SER A 32 -3.58 12.24 9.83
N PRO A 33 -3.99 11.60 10.95
CA PRO A 33 -4.17 12.32 12.21
C PRO A 33 -2.86 12.89 12.78
N HIS A 34 -1.71 12.35 12.35
CA HIS A 34 -0.39 12.74 12.82
C HIS A 34 0.39 13.60 11.80
N LEU A 35 -0.26 14.10 10.74
CA LEU A 35 0.42 14.83 9.66
C LEU A 35 1.19 16.06 10.17
N ALA A 36 0.60 16.83 11.07
CA ALA A 36 1.25 17.98 11.69
C ALA A 36 2.51 17.58 12.49
N ALA A 37 2.57 16.34 13.00
CA ALA A 37 3.75 15.82 13.67
C ALA A 37 4.90 15.54 12.69
N PHE A 38 4.61 15.10 11.46
CA PHE A 38 5.63 14.96 10.42
C PHE A 38 6.17 16.33 9.98
N VAL A 39 5.30 17.34 9.83
CA VAL A 39 5.73 18.73 9.57
C VAL A 39 6.62 19.23 10.71
N GLY A 40 6.19 19.03 11.96
CA GLY A 40 6.96 19.42 13.13
C GLY A 40 8.32 18.72 13.22
N LEU A 41 8.37 17.43 12.91
CA LEU A 41 9.61 16.66 12.82
C LEU A 41 10.56 17.24 11.77
N GLY A 42 10.05 17.58 10.58
CA GLY A 42 10.84 18.22 9.53
C GLY A 42 11.44 19.54 9.98
N LEU A 43 10.62 20.39 10.59
CA LEU A 43 11.06 21.69 11.13
C LEU A 43 12.11 21.52 12.23
N PHE A 44 11.91 20.55 13.12
CA PHE A 44 12.85 20.26 14.19
C PHE A 44 14.21 19.80 13.64
N VAL A 45 14.19 18.80 12.75
CA VAL A 45 15.38 18.21 12.12
C VAL A 45 16.16 19.25 11.30
N LYS A 46 15.48 20.18 10.61
CA LYS A 46 16.11 21.31 9.90
C LYS A 46 16.95 22.19 10.83
N ASN A 47 16.45 22.47 12.03
CA ASN A 47 17.05 23.41 12.97
C ASN A 47 17.91 22.74 14.05
N LEU A 48 18.07 21.41 13.99
CA LEU A 48 18.84 20.64 14.96
C LEU A 48 20.33 20.99 14.87
N ILE A 49 20.91 21.41 15.99
CA ILE A 49 22.36 21.58 16.15
C ILE A 49 22.89 20.43 17.01
N VAL A 50 23.77 19.61 16.43
CA VAL A 50 24.36 18.44 17.06
C VAL A 50 25.67 18.83 17.72
N SER A 51 25.64 19.02 19.04
CA SER A 51 26.85 19.22 19.85
C SER A 51 27.35 17.88 20.40
N THR A 52 28.67 17.72 20.46
CA THR A 52 29.35 16.55 21.05
C THR A 52 29.46 16.63 22.57
N ALA A 53 28.94 17.68 23.21
CA ALA A 53 28.94 17.83 24.66
C ALA A 53 27.78 17.02 25.29
N GLU A 54 28.08 16.30 26.38
CA GLU A 54 27.07 15.56 27.14
C GLU A 54 25.96 16.49 27.65
N ASP A 55 24.73 16.07 27.32
CA ASP A 55 23.42 16.47 27.85
C ASP A 55 22.85 17.88 27.61
N ALA A 56 22.13 17.96 26.49
CA ALA A 56 20.76 18.55 26.43
C ALA A 56 19.88 17.79 25.41
N ASN A 57 20.50 17.28 24.34
CA ASN A 57 19.80 16.65 23.21
C ASN A 57 19.76 15.11 23.28
N SER A 58 20.40 14.47 24.27
CA SER A 58 20.66 13.01 24.26
C SER A 58 19.39 12.16 24.20
N ALA A 59 18.33 12.54 24.92
CA ALA A 59 17.03 11.87 24.89
C ALA A 59 16.35 12.05 23.53
N VAL A 60 16.34 13.28 23.00
CA VAL A 60 15.70 13.59 21.71
C VAL A 60 16.44 12.92 20.54
N LEU A 61 17.76 12.80 20.59
CA LEU A 61 18.55 12.07 19.61
C LEU A 61 18.26 10.55 19.63
N LYS A 62 17.98 9.98 20.81
CA LYS A 62 17.51 8.59 20.93
C LYS A 62 16.13 8.42 20.29
N ASP A 63 15.21 9.35 20.53
CA ASP A 63 13.86 9.31 19.98
C ASP A 63 13.85 9.49 18.45
N LEU A 64 14.69 10.39 17.93
CA LEU A 64 14.92 10.54 16.49
C LEU A 64 15.46 9.25 15.85
N LYS A 65 16.44 8.61 16.50
CA LYS A 65 16.95 7.32 16.04
C LYS A 65 15.86 6.25 16.02
N GLU A 66 14.92 6.29 16.96
CA GLU A 66 13.75 5.40 16.95
C GLU A 66 12.85 5.67 15.75
N VAL A 67 12.62 6.93 15.36
CA VAL A 67 11.90 7.25 14.10
C VAL A 67 12.55 6.55 12.91
N LYS A 68 13.88 6.69 12.74
CA LYS A 68 14.63 6.01 11.67
C LYS A 68 14.43 4.49 11.69
N ASN A 69 14.54 3.88 12.87
CA ASN A 69 14.39 2.43 13.02
C ASN A 69 12.99 1.96 12.62
N GLN A 70 11.94 2.69 13.02
CA GLN A 70 10.57 2.34 12.71
C GLN A 70 10.26 2.55 11.23
N ILE A 71 10.75 3.64 10.61
CA ILE A 71 10.68 3.84 9.15
C ILE A 71 11.34 2.67 8.42
N ARG A 72 12.53 2.24 8.85
CA ARG A 72 13.24 1.12 8.22
C ARG A 72 12.41 -0.17 8.29
N LYS A 73 11.89 -0.51 9.48
CA LYS A 73 11.05 -1.70 9.67
C LYS A 73 9.82 -1.68 8.77
N LEU A 74 9.13 -0.55 8.67
CA LEU A 74 7.94 -0.42 7.84
C LEU A 74 8.27 -0.53 6.35
N ASN A 75 9.36 0.09 5.90
CA ASN A 75 9.86 -0.06 4.52
C ASN A 75 10.25 -1.50 4.20
N ASP A 76 10.90 -2.21 5.12
CA ASP A 76 11.27 -3.62 4.95
C ASP A 76 10.01 -4.51 4.82
N ALA A 77 9.00 -4.28 5.68
CA ALA A 77 7.72 -4.98 5.62
C ALA A 77 6.98 -4.73 4.30
N MET A 78 6.90 -3.47 3.88
CA MET A 78 6.29 -3.08 2.60
C MET A 78 7.06 -3.67 1.41
N GLY A 79 8.39 -3.73 1.48
CA GLY A 79 9.23 -4.39 0.50
C GLY A 79 8.96 -5.89 0.37
N SER A 80 8.68 -6.57 1.49
CA SER A 80 8.26 -7.98 1.49
C SER A 80 6.93 -8.16 0.77
N HIS A 81 5.92 -7.33 1.07
CA HIS A 81 4.65 -7.37 0.34
C HIS A 81 4.82 -7.14 -1.16
N PHE A 82 5.73 -6.26 -1.55
CA PHE A 82 6.05 -6.05 -2.96
C PHE A 82 6.72 -7.28 -3.60
N ASN A 83 7.65 -7.95 -2.90
CA ASN A 83 8.28 -9.17 -3.39
C ASN A 83 7.26 -10.27 -3.69
N ASP A 84 6.24 -10.41 -2.85
CA ASP A 84 5.16 -11.37 -3.05
C ASP A 84 4.34 -11.06 -4.32
N MET A 85 4.37 -9.82 -4.80
CA MET A 85 3.65 -9.36 -5.99
C MET A 85 4.50 -9.33 -7.27
N LYS A 86 5.80 -9.64 -7.21
CA LYS A 86 6.72 -9.62 -8.38
C LYS A 86 6.37 -10.63 -9.48
N ALA A 87 5.45 -11.56 -9.22
CA ALA A 87 4.98 -12.53 -10.22
C ALA A 87 4.31 -11.88 -11.45
N PHE A 88 3.94 -10.61 -11.38
CA PHE A 88 3.33 -9.88 -12.48
C PHE A 88 4.37 -8.98 -13.19
N ILE A 89 4.49 -9.07 -14.51
CA ILE A 89 5.38 -8.21 -15.35
C ILE A 89 5.16 -6.72 -15.05
N VAL A 90 3.92 -6.36 -14.70
CA VAL A 90 3.44 -5.00 -14.41
C VAL A 90 3.93 -4.46 -13.08
N ALA A 91 4.23 -5.36 -12.15
CA ALA A 91 4.87 -5.01 -10.90
C ALA A 91 6.16 -4.24 -11.19
N HIS A 92 6.88 -4.57 -12.26
CA HIS A 92 8.13 -3.93 -12.57
C HIS A 92 7.99 -2.43 -12.86
N HIS A 93 7.08 -2.02 -13.76
CA HIS A 93 6.95 -0.61 -14.15
C HIS A 93 6.44 0.26 -12.98
N PHE A 94 5.38 -0.16 -12.29
CA PHE A 94 4.92 0.52 -11.07
C PHE A 94 6.03 0.62 -10.02
N TYR A 95 6.81 -0.45 -9.84
CA TYR A 95 7.87 -0.49 -8.84
C TYR A 95 9.02 0.46 -9.15
N THR A 96 9.58 0.37 -10.35
CA THR A 96 10.73 1.20 -10.73
C THR A 96 10.35 2.66 -10.89
N THR A 97 9.14 2.95 -11.37
CA THR A 97 8.71 4.31 -11.66
C THR A 97 8.23 5.04 -10.41
N ILE A 98 7.63 4.34 -9.44
CA ILE A 98 7.00 4.95 -8.27
C ILE A 98 7.53 4.36 -6.97
N ALA A 99 7.29 3.07 -6.70
CA ALA A 99 7.48 2.51 -5.35
C ALA A 99 8.93 2.59 -4.85
N VAL A 100 9.92 2.37 -5.73
CA VAL A 100 11.34 2.51 -5.39
C VAL A 100 11.68 3.96 -5.06
N LYS A 101 11.15 4.94 -5.81
CA LYS A 101 11.41 6.36 -5.56
C LYS A 101 10.78 6.81 -4.23
N ALA A 102 9.55 6.37 -3.95
CA ALA A 102 8.90 6.59 -2.66
C ALA A 102 9.73 6.00 -1.51
N SER A 103 10.20 4.77 -1.65
CA SER A 103 11.08 4.10 -0.66
C SER A 103 12.40 4.86 -0.43
N VAL A 104 13.05 5.32 -1.50
CA VAL A 104 14.28 6.13 -1.41
C VAL A 104 14.02 7.43 -0.63
N LEU A 105 12.94 8.15 -0.94
CA LEU A 105 12.58 9.39 -0.25
C LEU A 105 12.32 9.15 1.25
N THR A 106 11.55 8.12 1.58
CA THR A 106 11.23 7.81 2.98
C THR A 106 12.45 7.33 3.75
N LYS A 107 13.36 6.59 3.11
CA LYS A 107 14.64 6.22 3.70
C LYS A 107 15.50 7.45 3.97
N ALA A 108 15.60 8.36 3.00
CA ALA A 108 16.34 9.62 3.16
C ALA A 108 15.74 10.50 4.27
N MET A 109 14.40 10.59 4.37
CA MET A 109 13.70 11.20 5.51
C MET A 109 14.10 10.55 6.86
N GLY A 110 14.15 9.23 6.91
CA GLY A 110 14.62 8.50 8.09
C GLY A 110 16.09 8.80 8.42
N ASP A 111 16.95 8.96 7.42
CA ASP A 111 18.36 9.31 7.61
C ASP A 111 18.56 10.74 8.13
N CYS A 112 17.67 11.67 7.80
CA CYS A 112 17.63 12.99 8.45
C CYS A 112 17.25 12.92 9.94
N SER A 113 16.62 11.83 10.37
CA SER A 113 16.25 11.58 11.77
C SER A 113 17.35 10.82 12.54
N GLU A 114 18.58 10.73 12.03
CA GLU A 114 19.71 10.21 12.81
C GLU A 114 20.87 11.21 12.79
N ALA A 115 21.13 11.83 13.94
CA ALA A 115 22.17 12.83 14.06
C ALA A 115 23.22 12.39 15.10
N LYS A 116 24.42 12.02 14.63
CA LYS A 116 25.55 11.60 15.49
C LYS A 116 26.61 12.70 15.64
N ASP A 117 26.79 13.47 14.58
CA ASP A 117 27.64 14.65 14.51
C ASP A 117 27.06 15.61 13.48
N GLN A 118 27.35 16.90 13.63
CA GLN A 118 26.74 17.96 12.83
C GLN A 118 26.99 17.78 11.32
N LYS A 119 28.21 17.38 10.94
CA LYS A 119 28.59 17.20 9.54
C LYS A 119 27.78 16.10 8.86
N LYS A 120 27.56 14.96 9.54
CA LYS A 120 26.71 13.89 8.99
C LYS A 120 25.24 14.31 8.91
N HIS A 121 24.75 15.05 9.90
CA HIS A 121 23.39 15.58 9.91
C HIS A 121 23.11 16.46 8.69
N GLU A 122 24.00 17.43 8.44
CA GLU A 122 23.94 18.31 7.27
C GLU A 122 24.01 17.55 5.95
N ALA A 123 24.86 16.51 5.87
CA ALA A 123 24.94 15.64 4.70
C ALA A 123 23.63 14.88 4.45
N SER A 124 22.98 14.34 5.49
CA SER A 124 21.67 13.69 5.38
C SER A 124 20.59 14.65 4.90
N LEU A 125 20.53 15.87 5.45
CA LEU A 125 19.60 16.92 5.02
C LEU A 125 19.79 17.29 3.54
N LYS A 126 21.04 17.45 3.11
CA LYS A 126 21.38 17.75 1.72
C LYS A 126 20.97 16.61 0.79
N PHE A 127 21.27 15.36 1.15
CA PHE A 127 20.90 14.20 0.36
C PHE A 127 19.38 14.05 0.23
N PHE A 128 18.64 14.27 1.32
CA PHE A 128 17.18 14.27 1.27
C PHE A 128 16.64 15.35 0.32
N LYS A 129 17.18 16.58 0.37
CA LYS A 129 16.81 17.65 -0.57
C LYS A 129 17.06 17.25 -2.02
N GLU A 130 18.23 16.70 -2.32
CA GLU A 130 18.57 16.23 -3.67
C GLU A 130 17.61 15.16 -4.19
N MET A 131 17.24 14.19 -3.34
CA MET A 131 16.26 13.17 -3.70
C MET A 131 14.85 13.75 -3.85
N TYR A 132 14.44 14.65 -2.95
CA TYR A 132 13.15 15.33 -3.00
C TYR A 132 12.98 16.15 -4.28
N ASP A 133 14.00 16.90 -4.69
CA ASP A 133 13.97 17.71 -5.91
C ASP A 133 13.92 16.84 -7.17
N LYS A 134 14.64 15.72 -7.16
CA LYS A 134 14.65 14.76 -8.28
C LYS A 134 13.34 13.97 -8.37
N HIS A 135 12.68 13.74 -7.24
CA HIS A 135 11.55 12.84 -7.08
C HIS A 135 10.46 13.52 -6.24
N SER A 136 9.85 14.57 -6.79
CA SER A 136 8.81 15.31 -6.07
C SER A 136 7.66 14.38 -5.66
N PRO A 137 7.29 14.30 -4.36
CA PRO A 137 6.23 13.41 -3.91
C PRO A 137 4.88 13.67 -4.58
N LEU A 138 4.54 14.95 -4.80
CA LEU A 138 3.32 15.33 -5.51
C LEU A 138 3.31 14.83 -6.96
N GLU A 139 4.41 15.00 -7.69
CA GLU A 139 4.48 14.54 -9.09
C GLU A 139 4.50 13.01 -9.18
N LEU A 140 5.08 12.33 -8.19
CA LEU A 140 4.95 10.87 -8.06
C LEU A 140 3.52 10.44 -7.74
N ALA A 141 2.77 11.20 -6.94
CA ALA A 141 1.37 10.91 -6.64
C ALA A 141 0.48 11.12 -7.86
N LYS A 142 0.71 12.19 -8.65
CA LYS A 142 0.02 12.40 -9.92
C LYS A 142 0.36 11.35 -10.96
N THR A 143 1.63 10.98 -11.12
CA THR A 143 2.04 9.87 -12.01
C THR A 143 1.41 8.56 -11.53
N LEU A 144 1.46 8.35 -10.21
CA LEU A 144 0.61 7.50 -9.38
C LEU A 144 -0.77 7.29 -9.97
N ARG A 145 -1.51 8.38 -9.86
CA ARG A 145 -2.85 8.50 -10.34
C ARG A 145 -2.82 8.16 -11.81
N GLU A 146 -2.22 8.95 -12.71
CA GLU A 146 -2.22 8.80 -14.18
C GLU A 146 -2.10 7.36 -14.68
N MET A 147 -1.21 6.57 -14.08
CA MET A 147 -1.06 5.14 -14.38
C MET A 147 -2.36 4.33 -14.25
N MET A 148 -3.27 4.74 -13.37
CA MET A 148 -4.56 4.11 -13.08
C MET A 148 -5.62 4.32 -14.16
N ASP A 149 -5.52 5.37 -14.99
CA ASP A 149 -6.52 5.64 -16.05
C ASP A 149 -6.34 4.70 -17.23
N ASN A 150 -5.11 4.27 -17.47
CA ASN A 150 -4.77 3.42 -18.59
C ASN A 150 -4.70 1.94 -18.17
N GLU A 151 -5.41 1.08 -18.89
CA GLU A 151 -5.50 -0.35 -18.58
C GLU A 151 -4.16 -1.09 -18.58
N VAL A 152 -3.20 -0.65 -19.40
CA VAL A 152 -1.88 -1.31 -19.54
C VAL A 152 -0.79 -0.71 -18.65
N THR A 153 -1.13 0.29 -17.84
CA THR A 153 -0.24 0.82 -16.79
C THR A 153 -0.84 0.69 -15.40
N ASN A 154 -2.15 0.41 -15.30
CA ASN A 154 -2.87 0.28 -14.03
C ASN A 154 -2.47 -1.03 -13.33
N PRO A 155 -1.70 -0.97 -12.22
CA PRO A 155 -1.19 -2.16 -11.56
C PRO A 155 -2.31 -3.08 -11.03
N VAL A 156 -3.43 -2.50 -10.57
CA VAL A 156 -4.57 -3.27 -10.05
C VAL A 156 -5.27 -4.03 -11.19
N LYS A 157 -5.62 -3.35 -12.28
CA LYS A 157 -6.32 -3.98 -13.41
C LYS A 157 -5.48 -5.06 -14.07
N MET A 158 -4.19 -4.83 -14.25
CA MET A 158 -3.35 -5.82 -14.89
C MET A 158 -3.06 -7.02 -13.99
N ALA A 159 -2.91 -6.82 -12.68
CA ALA A 159 -2.82 -7.93 -11.74
C ALA A 159 -4.09 -8.78 -11.76
N MET A 160 -5.26 -8.15 -11.80
CA MET A 160 -6.55 -8.84 -11.94
C MET A 160 -6.71 -9.52 -13.31
N THR A 161 -6.03 -9.05 -14.35
CA THR A 161 -5.99 -9.70 -15.66
C THR A 161 -5.07 -10.92 -15.65
N GLY A 162 -3.93 -10.85 -14.95
CA GLY A 162 -3.01 -11.97 -14.78
C GLY A 162 -3.48 -13.04 -13.79
N ASP A 163 -4.33 -12.67 -12.83
CA ASP A 163 -4.97 -13.62 -11.92
C ASP A 163 -6.16 -14.29 -12.61
N LYS A 164 -5.93 -15.52 -13.07
CA LYS A 164 -6.93 -16.38 -13.71
C LYS A 164 -8.28 -16.38 -12.98
N PHE A 165 -8.27 -16.37 -11.65
CA PHE A 165 -9.49 -16.46 -10.83
C PHE A 165 -9.96 -15.13 -10.26
N LYS A 166 -9.28 -14.02 -10.58
CA LYS A 166 -9.68 -12.66 -10.16
C LYS A 166 -9.99 -12.62 -8.66
N THR A 167 -9.05 -13.11 -7.87
CA THR A 167 -9.29 -13.37 -6.46
C THR A 167 -9.42 -12.07 -5.66
N LYS A 168 -10.18 -12.13 -4.56
CA LYS A 168 -10.26 -11.05 -3.57
C LYS A 168 -8.88 -10.65 -3.09
N ARG A 169 -8.01 -11.64 -2.86
CA ARG A 169 -6.62 -11.44 -2.42
C ARG A 169 -5.84 -10.57 -3.40
N THR A 170 -5.82 -10.91 -4.69
CA THR A 170 -5.09 -10.11 -5.69
C THR A 170 -5.58 -8.68 -5.72
N PHE A 171 -6.90 -8.48 -5.80
CA PHE A 171 -7.49 -7.16 -5.79
C PHE A 171 -7.07 -6.35 -4.56
N GLU A 172 -7.25 -6.91 -3.37
CA GLU A 172 -6.99 -6.23 -2.11
C GLU A 172 -5.50 -5.98 -1.86
N SER A 173 -4.62 -6.91 -2.24
CA SER A 173 -3.16 -6.72 -2.11
C SER A 173 -2.68 -5.56 -2.97
N TRP A 174 -3.14 -5.48 -4.23
CA TRP A 174 -2.73 -4.43 -5.15
C TRP A 174 -3.34 -3.07 -4.80
N THR A 175 -4.61 -3.01 -4.41
CA THR A 175 -5.18 -1.73 -3.97
C THR A 175 -4.52 -1.21 -2.69
N LYS A 176 -4.25 -2.10 -1.72
CA LYS A 176 -3.54 -1.74 -0.49
C LYS A 176 -2.14 -1.21 -0.77
N ILE A 177 -1.37 -1.81 -1.68
CA ILE A 177 -0.02 -1.29 -1.94
C ILE A 177 -0.04 0.08 -2.62
N CYS A 178 -0.95 0.31 -3.56
CA CYS A 178 -1.09 1.63 -4.18
C CYS A 178 -1.50 2.69 -3.15
N SER A 179 -2.48 2.37 -2.29
CA SER A 179 -2.91 3.22 -1.16
C SER A 179 -1.75 3.51 -0.19
N ALA A 180 -0.93 2.50 0.11
CA ALA A 180 0.24 2.65 0.97
C ALA A 180 1.31 3.54 0.33
N VAL A 181 1.55 3.45 -0.98
CA VAL A 181 2.50 4.34 -1.68
C VAL A 181 2.00 5.79 -1.68
N PHE A 182 0.71 6.04 -1.93
CA PHE A 182 0.14 7.38 -1.77
C PHE A 182 0.36 7.93 -0.36
N THR A 183 0.08 7.12 0.65
CA THR A 183 0.30 7.48 2.06
C THR A 183 1.78 7.76 2.35
N GLN A 184 2.69 6.98 1.77
CA GLN A 184 4.13 7.19 1.90
C GLN A 184 4.58 8.53 1.32
N LEU A 185 4.08 8.89 0.14
CA LEU A 185 4.36 10.19 -0.49
C LEU A 185 3.77 11.34 0.32
N PHE A 186 2.57 11.16 0.86
CA PHE A 186 1.88 12.13 1.70
C PHE A 186 2.67 12.49 2.97
N VAL A 187 3.21 11.49 3.69
CA VAL A 187 4.02 11.75 4.90
C VAL A 187 5.39 12.34 4.58
N VAL A 188 6.01 11.95 3.45
CA VAL A 188 7.26 12.56 2.99
C VAL A 188 7.05 14.03 2.64
N GLU A 189 5.94 14.37 1.96
CA GLU A 189 5.61 15.74 1.63
C GLU A 189 5.36 16.58 2.89
N ALA A 190 4.68 16.03 3.91
CA ALA A 190 4.52 16.68 5.21
C ALA A 190 5.86 17.00 5.89
N PHE A 191 6.76 16.01 5.95
CA PHE A 191 8.10 16.22 6.49
C PHE A 191 8.90 17.25 5.69
N ALA A 192 8.83 17.21 4.35
CA ALA A 192 9.49 18.18 3.49
C ALA A 192 8.95 19.60 3.66
N SER A 193 7.65 19.80 3.89
CA SER A 193 7.10 21.14 4.16
C SER A 193 7.61 21.73 5.45
N GLY A 194 7.87 20.92 6.49
CA GLY A 194 8.56 21.40 7.69
C GLY A 194 9.97 21.92 7.40
N GLN A 195 10.62 21.44 6.33
CA GLN A 195 11.98 21.82 5.98
C GLN A 195 12.08 22.96 4.97
N TYR A 196 11.33 22.87 3.88
CA TYR A 196 11.61 23.63 2.65
C TYR A 196 10.50 24.59 2.25
N HIS A 197 9.27 24.32 2.67
CA HIS A 197 8.11 25.11 2.27
C HIS A 197 7.67 26.04 3.39
N GLU A 198 7.00 27.12 3.02
CA GLU A 198 6.26 27.93 3.99
C GLU A 198 5.03 27.13 4.47
N GLN A 199 4.48 27.51 5.63
CA GLN A 199 3.40 26.76 6.32
C GLN A 199 2.12 26.54 5.48
N GLU A 200 1.98 27.20 4.32
CA GLU A 200 0.79 27.17 3.45
C GLU A 200 0.98 26.40 2.13
N SER A 201 1.94 25.48 2.02
CA SER A 201 2.00 24.65 0.82
C SER A 201 0.82 23.66 0.78
N TYR A 202 -0.17 23.89 -0.09
CA TYR A 202 -1.32 22.97 -0.33
C TYR A 202 -0.92 21.61 -0.95
N ARG A 203 0.35 21.22 -0.90
CA ARG A 203 0.91 20.08 -1.63
C ARG A 203 0.50 18.75 -1.03
N GLN A 204 0.39 18.65 0.30
CA GLN A 204 -0.14 17.47 0.98
C GLN A 204 -1.62 17.26 0.64
N ASP A 205 -2.40 18.34 0.61
CA ASP A 205 -3.82 18.29 0.27
C ASP A 205 -4.00 17.75 -1.15
N LYS A 206 -3.18 18.20 -2.11
CA LYS A 206 -3.18 17.62 -3.46
C LYS A 206 -2.84 16.13 -3.48
N ILE A 207 -1.85 15.66 -2.73
CA ILE A 207 -1.59 14.21 -2.63
C ILE A 207 -2.79 13.46 -2.03
N SER A 208 -3.45 14.05 -1.03
CA SER A 208 -4.66 13.48 -0.43
C SER A 208 -5.84 13.43 -1.39
N GLU A 209 -6.00 14.44 -2.25
CA GLU A 209 -7.02 14.47 -3.32
C GLU A 209 -6.77 13.33 -4.32
N GLU A 210 -5.54 13.20 -4.84
CA GLU A 210 -5.15 12.12 -5.76
C GLU A 210 -5.37 10.73 -5.13
N HIS A 211 -5.09 10.59 -3.83
CA HIS A 211 -5.34 9.35 -3.10
C HIS A 211 -6.84 9.05 -2.96
N ALA A 212 -7.66 10.06 -2.64
CA ALA A 212 -9.11 9.90 -2.52
C ALA A 212 -9.76 9.51 -3.85
N GLU A 213 -9.31 10.08 -4.96
CA GLU A 213 -9.74 9.70 -6.31
C GLU A 213 -9.38 8.24 -6.62
N PHE A 214 -8.16 7.81 -6.29
CA PHE A 214 -7.76 6.41 -6.42
C PHE A 214 -8.67 5.47 -5.61
N GLU A 215 -8.97 5.81 -4.35
CA GLU A 215 -9.87 5.00 -3.50
C GLU A 215 -11.30 4.93 -4.08
N SER A 216 -11.77 5.99 -4.74
CA SER A 216 -13.05 5.98 -5.47
C SER A 216 -13.00 5.01 -6.66
N LEU A 217 -11.97 5.13 -7.50
CA LEU A 217 -11.76 4.24 -8.66
C LEU A 217 -11.63 2.78 -8.24
N ALA A 218 -10.90 2.50 -7.15
CA ALA A 218 -10.78 1.15 -6.61
C ALA A 218 -12.15 0.58 -6.18
N LYS A 219 -13.03 1.38 -5.60
CA LYS A 219 -14.40 0.92 -5.27
C LYS A 219 -15.20 0.60 -6.53
N GLU A 220 -15.12 1.46 -7.55
CA GLU A 220 -15.79 1.24 -8.84
C GLU A 220 -15.29 -0.04 -9.51
N TRP A 221 -13.98 -0.26 -9.57
CA TRP A 221 -13.42 -1.50 -10.13
C TRP A 221 -13.85 -2.73 -9.34
N LYS A 222 -13.90 -2.63 -8.00
CA LYS A 222 -14.35 -3.73 -7.15
C LYS A 222 -15.79 -4.15 -7.47
N GLU A 223 -16.68 -3.17 -7.71
CA GLU A 223 -18.05 -3.47 -8.12
C GLU A 223 -18.11 -3.99 -9.56
N HIS A 224 -17.33 -3.43 -10.48
CA HIS A 224 -17.23 -3.93 -11.85
C HIS A 224 -16.86 -5.42 -11.92
N TYR A 225 -15.82 -5.84 -11.17
CA TYR A 225 -15.42 -7.25 -11.10
C TYR A 225 -16.48 -8.14 -10.43
N LYS A 226 -17.37 -7.59 -9.59
CA LYS A 226 -18.46 -8.37 -8.99
C LYS A 226 -19.58 -8.70 -9.98
N THR A 227 -19.85 -7.82 -10.95
CA THR A 227 -21.10 -7.85 -11.75
C THR A 227 -20.91 -8.13 -13.24
N ASN A 228 -19.78 -7.77 -13.85
CA ASN A 228 -19.69 -7.64 -15.31
C ASN A 228 -19.00 -8.80 -16.05
N GLU A 229 -18.80 -9.95 -15.41
CA GLU A 229 -18.11 -11.06 -16.04
C GLU A 229 -19.03 -12.23 -16.41
N THR A 230 -19.92 -11.97 -17.38
CA THR A 230 -20.92 -12.94 -17.87
C THR A 230 -20.34 -14.24 -18.42
N ARG A 231 -19.08 -14.26 -18.90
CA ARG A 231 -18.41 -15.46 -19.44
C ARG A 231 -17.33 -16.06 -18.55
N PHE A 232 -17.01 -15.42 -17.42
CA PHE A 232 -15.94 -15.88 -16.53
C PHE A 232 -16.25 -17.24 -15.90
N TRP A 233 -17.52 -17.49 -15.58
CA TRP A 233 -17.93 -18.82 -15.11
C TRP A 233 -17.64 -19.92 -16.13
N GLU A 234 -17.96 -19.69 -17.40
CA GLU A 234 -17.86 -20.72 -18.44
C GLU A 234 -16.41 -21.06 -18.79
N HIS A 235 -15.54 -20.06 -18.85
CA HIS A 235 -14.16 -20.25 -19.31
C HIS A 235 -13.17 -20.54 -18.19
N GLU A 236 -13.38 -20.00 -16.98
CA GLU A 236 -12.38 -20.10 -15.91
C GLU A 236 -12.85 -21.00 -14.77
N VAL A 237 -14.09 -20.82 -14.30
CA VAL A 237 -14.58 -21.48 -13.08
C VAL A 237 -15.08 -22.89 -13.34
N ARG A 238 -15.85 -23.10 -14.42
CA ARG A 238 -16.41 -24.41 -14.75
C ARG A 238 -15.31 -25.46 -15.00
N PRO A 239 -14.30 -25.22 -15.85
CA PRO A 239 -13.25 -26.22 -16.09
C PRO A 239 -12.49 -26.57 -14.80
N PHE A 240 -12.35 -25.60 -13.88
CA PHE A 240 -11.74 -25.83 -12.58
C PHE A 240 -12.60 -26.70 -11.65
N VAL A 241 -13.92 -26.48 -11.64
CA VAL A 241 -14.86 -27.34 -10.88
C VAL A 241 -14.84 -28.77 -11.42
N GLU A 242 -14.89 -28.93 -12.74
CA GLU A 242 -14.82 -30.24 -13.42
C GLU A 242 -13.49 -30.94 -13.08
N ASP A 243 -12.35 -30.23 -13.12
CA ASP A 243 -11.03 -30.75 -12.74
C ASP A 243 -10.97 -31.24 -11.28
N ILE A 244 -11.57 -30.50 -10.33
CA ILE A 244 -11.65 -30.95 -8.93
C ILE A 244 -12.47 -32.23 -8.82
N GLN A 245 -13.62 -32.30 -9.50
CA GLN A 245 -14.49 -33.48 -9.46
C GLN A 245 -13.79 -34.71 -10.03
N GLU A 246 -13.11 -34.56 -11.17
CA GLU A 246 -12.39 -35.65 -11.85
C GLU A 246 -11.17 -36.15 -11.04
N LYS A 247 -10.44 -35.24 -10.38
CA LYS A 247 -9.23 -35.60 -9.61
C LYS A 247 -9.52 -36.15 -8.22
N ASN A 248 -10.75 -36.01 -7.71
CA ASN A 248 -11.12 -36.38 -6.35
C ASN A 248 -12.20 -37.47 -6.29
N THR A 249 -12.22 -38.38 -7.27
CA THR A 249 -13.21 -39.47 -7.38
C THR A 249 -13.29 -40.40 -6.17
N SER A 250 -12.23 -40.46 -5.35
CA SER A 250 -12.20 -41.25 -4.11
C SER A 250 -12.78 -40.53 -2.89
N LYS A 251 -13.12 -39.23 -2.99
CA LYS A 251 -13.71 -38.43 -1.91
C LYS A 251 -15.23 -38.50 -1.97
N SER A 252 -15.87 -38.28 -0.82
CA SER A 252 -17.32 -38.11 -0.79
C SER A 252 -17.76 -36.83 -1.50
N ASN A 253 -18.99 -36.80 -2.00
CA ASN A 253 -19.58 -35.60 -2.62
C ASN A 253 -19.55 -34.39 -1.69
N VAL A 254 -19.67 -34.59 -0.37
CA VAL A 254 -19.59 -33.51 0.63
C VAL A 254 -18.19 -32.91 0.68
N GLU A 255 -17.16 -33.74 0.75
CA GLU A 255 -15.77 -33.26 0.73
C GLU A 255 -15.41 -32.54 -0.58
N ILE A 256 -15.89 -33.05 -1.72
CA ILE A 256 -15.69 -32.39 -3.02
C ILE A 256 -16.40 -31.03 -3.05
N ALA A 257 -17.64 -30.96 -2.55
CA ALA A 257 -18.40 -29.72 -2.46
C ALA A 257 -17.72 -28.68 -1.55
N ASP A 258 -17.15 -29.10 -0.43
CA ASP A 258 -16.42 -28.22 0.49
C ASP A 258 -15.11 -27.71 -0.13
N LEU A 259 -14.39 -28.54 -0.88
CA LEU A 259 -13.21 -28.12 -1.64
C LEU A 259 -13.54 -27.08 -2.71
N ILE A 260 -14.63 -27.31 -3.46
CA ILE A 260 -15.12 -26.35 -4.46
C ILE A 260 -15.50 -25.05 -3.77
N ARG A 261 -16.33 -25.10 -2.71
CA ARG A 261 -16.77 -23.91 -1.97
C ARG A 261 -15.60 -23.09 -1.46
N ALA A 262 -14.62 -23.73 -0.81
CA ALA A 262 -13.45 -23.04 -0.28
C ALA A 262 -12.63 -22.28 -1.34
N GLN A 263 -12.69 -22.70 -2.61
CA GLN A 263 -12.00 -22.02 -3.72
C GLN A 263 -12.89 -20.95 -4.35
N LEU A 264 -14.18 -21.21 -4.55
CA LEU A 264 -15.13 -20.22 -5.04
C LEU A 264 -15.24 -19.02 -4.07
N ASP A 265 -15.13 -19.25 -2.76
CA ASP A 265 -15.13 -18.20 -1.72
C ASP A 265 -13.97 -17.20 -1.89
N LYS A 266 -12.88 -17.58 -2.58
CA LYS A 266 -11.73 -16.70 -2.83
C LYS A 266 -11.92 -15.78 -4.03
N ILE A 267 -12.83 -16.12 -4.94
CA ILE A 267 -13.11 -15.35 -6.15
C ILE A 267 -13.87 -14.07 -5.77
N LEU A 268 -13.50 -12.94 -6.40
CA LEU A 268 -14.16 -11.65 -6.12
C LEU A 268 -15.58 -11.57 -6.70
N THR A 269 -15.81 -12.24 -7.83
CA THR A 269 -17.03 -12.20 -8.65
C THR A 269 -18.24 -12.85 -7.96
N LYS A 270 -19.40 -12.16 -7.92
CA LYS A 270 -20.64 -12.71 -7.36
C LYS A 270 -21.38 -13.67 -8.30
N CYS A 271 -21.14 -13.58 -9.62
CA CYS A 271 -21.77 -14.41 -10.65
C CYS A 271 -21.53 -15.92 -10.46
N VAL A 272 -20.47 -16.28 -9.73
CA VAL A 272 -20.06 -17.65 -9.43
C VAL A 272 -21.14 -18.40 -8.65
N TYR A 273 -21.70 -17.80 -7.59
CA TYR A 273 -22.71 -18.45 -6.78
C TYR A 273 -24.05 -18.54 -7.50
N PHE A 274 -24.45 -17.48 -8.22
CA PHE A 274 -25.72 -17.49 -8.96
C PHE A 274 -25.72 -18.59 -10.03
N SER A 275 -24.64 -18.71 -10.80
CA SER A 275 -24.49 -19.74 -11.84
C SER A 275 -24.40 -21.16 -11.27
N PHE A 276 -23.69 -21.33 -10.14
CA PHE A 276 -23.58 -22.62 -9.46
C PHE A 276 -24.92 -23.09 -8.87
N PHE A 277 -25.65 -22.23 -8.16
CA PHE A 277 -26.94 -22.58 -7.55
C PHE A 277 -28.06 -22.78 -8.57
N GLN A 278 -28.13 -21.93 -9.61
CA GLN A 278 -29.11 -22.11 -10.69
C GLN A 278 -28.90 -23.46 -11.41
N ARG A 279 -27.65 -23.90 -11.57
CA ARG A 279 -27.33 -25.17 -12.23
C ARG A 279 -27.41 -26.40 -11.31
N LEU A 280 -27.15 -26.28 -10.00
CA LEU A 280 -27.47 -27.34 -9.03
C LEU A 280 -28.98 -27.62 -8.98
N HIS A 281 -29.80 -26.57 -9.09
CA HIS A 281 -31.25 -26.73 -9.22
C HIS A 281 -31.65 -27.45 -10.52
N LEU A 282 -30.96 -27.17 -11.63
CA LEU A 282 -31.16 -27.83 -12.91
C LEU A 282 -30.65 -29.28 -12.91
N SER A 283 -29.55 -29.60 -12.22
CA SER A 283 -29.04 -30.98 -12.10
C SER A 283 -29.90 -31.84 -11.18
N ALA A 284 -30.44 -31.27 -10.09
CA ALA A 284 -31.38 -31.95 -9.20
C ALA A 284 -32.75 -32.21 -9.87
N THR A 285 -33.16 -31.36 -10.81
CA THR A 285 -34.34 -31.62 -11.64
C THR A 285 -34.05 -32.65 -12.73
N TYR A 286 -32.87 -32.65 -13.36
CA TYR A 286 -32.49 -33.68 -14.33
C TYR A 286 -32.34 -35.09 -13.73
N SER A 287 -31.90 -35.22 -12.48
CA SER A 287 -31.85 -36.53 -11.78
C SER A 287 -33.24 -37.07 -11.42
N MET A 288 -34.28 -36.22 -11.42
CA MET A 288 -35.68 -36.63 -11.16
C MET A 288 -36.41 -37.12 -12.43
N TRP A 289 -35.81 -36.94 -13.62
CA TRP A 289 -36.38 -37.37 -14.91
C TRP A 289 -35.55 -38.46 -15.60
N SER A 290 -34.49 -38.96 -14.96
CA SER A 290 -33.60 -40.00 -15.50
C SER A 290 -33.55 -41.28 -14.64
N SER A 291 -34.59 -41.52 -13.84
CA SER A 291 -34.83 -42.78 -13.12
C SER A 291 -36.14 -43.42 -13.56
#